data_AF-E6N6R3-F1
#
_entry.id   AF-E6N6R3-F1
#
_cell.length_a   1.000
_cell.length_b   1.000
_cell.length_c   1.000
_cell.angle_alpha   90.00
_cell.angle_beta   90.00
_cell.angle_gamma   90.00
#
_symmetry.space_group_name_H-M   'P 1'
#
loop_
_entity.id
_entity.type
_entity.pdbx_description
1 polymer ?
#
loop_
_entity_poly.entity_id
_entity_poly.type
_entity_poly.pdbx_seq_one_letter_code
_entity_poly.pdbx_strand_id
1 'polypeptide(L)'
;MMDSYYDSNKAIGIAMEMGYIPLVRPHNRRNRGYYRRRSRKLFGVLADNYRYRPRGESTFGSIINEFGDRIKTSRYDTTATRIIARLIPHLAKTLIRIKKAIMEFLDTLVQ
;
A
#
# COMPACT_ATOMS: atom_id res chain seq x y z
N MET A 1 -6.01 -6.51 2.16
CA MET A 1 -4.65 -7.06 1.89
C MET A 1 -4.06 -7.52 3.21
N MET A 2 -3.23 -8.56 3.24
CA MET A 2 -2.78 -9.16 4.50
C MET A 2 -1.28 -9.37 4.55
N ASP A 3 -0.70 -9.23 5.75
CA ASP A 3 0.72 -9.47 5.99
C ASP A 3 1.10 -10.96 5.95
N SER A 4 2.40 -11.23 5.86
CA SER A 4 2.94 -12.58 5.69
C SER A 4 2.62 -13.55 6.83
N TYR A 5 2.21 -13.02 7.99
CA TYR A 5 1.74 -13.84 9.10
C TYR A 5 0.50 -14.66 8.72
N TYR A 6 -0.38 -14.08 7.89
CA TYR A 6 -1.62 -14.69 7.41
C TYR A 6 -1.41 -15.66 6.23
N ASP A 7 -0.16 -15.94 5.84
CA ASP A 7 0.18 -16.93 4.80
C ASP A 7 -0.03 -18.38 5.31
N SER A 8 -1.29 -18.72 5.61
CA SER A 8 -1.77 -20.03 6.03
C SER A 8 -2.55 -20.67 4.90
N ASN A 9 -2.15 -21.88 4.48
CA ASN A 9 -2.80 -22.58 3.38
C ASN A 9 -4.30 -22.84 3.64
N LYS A 10 -4.67 -23.12 4.90
CA LYS A 10 -6.07 -23.34 5.30
C LYS A 10 -6.89 -22.06 5.21
N ALA A 11 -6.37 -20.96 5.75
CA ALA A 11 -7.07 -19.66 5.72
C ALA A 11 -7.25 -19.14 4.28
N ILE A 12 -6.21 -19.26 3.44
CA ILE A 12 -6.28 -18.91 2.02
C ILE A 12 -7.31 -19.77 1.29
N GLY A 13 -7.36 -21.08 1.60
CA GLY A 13 -8.36 -21.99 1.04
C GLY A 13 -9.79 -21.55 1.33
N ILE A 14 -10.10 -21.31 2.62
CA ILE A 14 -11.42 -20.84 3.06
C ILE A 14 -11.79 -19.52 2.34
N ALA A 15 -10.87 -18.56 2.28
CA ALA A 15 -11.13 -17.28 1.61
C ALA A 15 -11.45 -17.47 0.11
N MET A 16 -10.70 -18.32 -0.59
CA MET A 16 -10.94 -18.61 -2.00
C MET A 16 -12.24 -19.37 -2.23
N GLU A 17 -12.60 -20.30 -1.34
CA GLU A 17 -13.86 -21.06 -1.39
C GLU A 17 -15.08 -20.15 -1.17
N MET A 18 -14.93 -19.13 -0.32
CA MET A 18 -15.93 -18.07 -0.14
C MET A 18 -15.99 -17.05 -1.29
N GLY A 19 -15.19 -17.24 -2.36
CA GLY A 19 -15.16 -16.36 -3.52
C GLY A 19 -14.30 -15.10 -3.36
N TYR A 20 -13.58 -14.95 -2.24
CA TYR A 20 -12.65 -13.84 -2.07
C TYR A 20 -11.34 -14.08 -2.85
N ILE A 21 -10.70 -12.98 -3.21
CA ILE A 21 -9.36 -12.97 -3.82
C ILE A 21 -8.34 -12.56 -2.74
N PRO A 22 -7.75 -13.52 -1.99
CA PRO A 22 -6.87 -13.19 -0.87
C PRO A 22 -5.50 -12.71 -1.35
N LEU A 23 -5.27 -11.39 -1.27
CA LEU A 23 -3.97 -10.77 -1.50
C LEU A 23 -3.12 -10.81 -0.21
N VAL A 24 -2.36 -11.89 -0.02
CA VAL A 24 -1.53 -12.14 1.16
C VAL A 24 -0.05 -12.13 0.76
N ARG A 25 0.79 -11.42 1.52
CA ARG A 25 2.24 -11.43 1.29
C ARG A 25 2.83 -12.83 1.48
N PRO A 26 3.64 -13.34 0.54
CA PRO A 26 4.28 -14.64 0.69
C PRO A 26 5.25 -14.66 1.88
N HIS A 27 5.17 -15.70 2.71
CA HIS A 27 6.12 -15.94 3.78
C HIS A 27 7.32 -16.74 3.26
N ASN A 28 8.53 -16.25 3.52
CA ASN A 28 9.78 -16.81 2.99
C ASN A 28 9.98 -18.29 3.36
N ARG A 29 9.60 -18.68 4.59
CA ARG A 29 9.75 -20.07 5.09
C ARG A 29 8.64 -21.05 4.70
N ARG A 30 7.50 -20.60 4.14
CA ARG A 30 6.30 -21.44 3.95
C ARG A 30 5.98 -21.60 2.46
N ASN A 31 6.64 -22.52 1.76
CA ASN A 31 6.55 -22.64 0.30
C ASN A 31 5.61 -23.75 -0.23
N ARG A 32 5.07 -24.62 0.63
CA ARG A 32 4.21 -25.75 0.25
C ARG A 32 2.71 -25.41 0.38
N GLY A 33 1.85 -26.14 -0.34
CA GLY A 33 0.39 -26.02 -0.26
C GLY A 33 -0.27 -25.52 -1.56
N TYR A 34 -1.36 -26.18 -1.95
CA TYR A 34 -2.08 -25.90 -3.21
C TYR A 34 -2.61 -24.47 -3.27
N TYR A 35 -3.42 -24.07 -2.29
CA TYR A 35 -4.00 -22.72 -2.22
C TYR A 35 -2.91 -21.64 -2.10
N ARG A 36 -1.81 -21.96 -1.40
CA ARG A 36 -0.65 -21.07 -1.27
C ARG A 36 0.04 -20.79 -2.61
N ARG A 37 0.26 -21.84 -3.43
CA ARG A 37 0.83 -21.68 -4.78
C ARG A 37 -0.07 -20.83 -5.66
N ARG A 38 -1.39 -21.04 -5.58
CA ARG A 38 -2.38 -20.25 -6.32
C ARG A 38 -2.38 -18.78 -5.88
N SER A 39 -2.38 -18.52 -4.58
CA SER A 39 -2.31 -17.16 -4.03
C SER A 39 -1.02 -16.43 -4.43
N ARG A 40 0.13 -17.11 -4.48
CA ARG A 40 1.40 -16.51 -4.93
C ARG A 40 1.40 -16.08 -6.39
N LYS A 41 0.80 -16.88 -7.29
CA LYS A 41 0.62 -16.48 -8.70
C LYS A 41 -0.16 -15.17 -8.77
N LEU A 42 -1.23 -15.09 -7.98
CA LEU A 42 -2.10 -13.92 -7.92
C LEU A 42 -1.41 -12.71 -7.27
N PHE A 43 -0.63 -12.94 -6.21
CA PHE A 43 0.20 -11.93 -5.58
C PHE A 43 1.25 -11.38 -6.55
N GLY A 44 1.85 -12.21 -7.41
CA GLY A 44 2.80 -11.75 -8.43
C GLY A 44 2.19 -10.76 -9.41
N VAL A 45 0.95 -11.00 -9.84
CA VAL A 45 0.21 -10.10 -10.75
C VAL A 45 -0.21 -8.81 -10.05
N LEU A 46 -0.64 -8.91 -8.79
CA LEU A 46 -1.18 -7.78 -8.01
C LEU A 46 -0.17 -7.23 -6.99
N ALA A 47 1.13 -7.49 -7.19
CA ALA A 47 2.18 -7.11 -6.25
C ALA A 47 2.24 -5.60 -6.05
N ASP A 48 1.97 -4.84 -7.11
CA ASP A 48 1.91 -3.37 -7.06
C ASP A 48 0.77 -2.88 -6.17
N ASN A 49 -0.40 -3.54 -6.20
CA ASN A 49 -1.49 -3.20 -5.30
C ASN A 49 -1.07 -3.40 -3.84
N TYR A 50 -0.36 -4.49 -3.54
CA TYR A 50 0.21 -4.69 -2.21
C TYR A 50 1.27 -3.65 -1.86
N ARG A 51 2.14 -3.26 -2.81
CA ARG A 51 3.16 -2.23 -2.63
C ARG A 51 2.53 -0.88 -2.27
N TYR A 52 1.43 -0.51 -2.91
CA TYR A 52 0.73 0.75 -2.66
C TYR A 52 -0.35 0.66 -1.58
N ARG A 53 -0.51 -0.49 -0.90
CA ARG A 53 -1.48 -0.67 0.21
C ARG A 53 -1.44 0.46 1.25
N PRO A 54 -0.27 0.97 1.67
CA PRO A 54 -0.24 1.92 2.77
C PRO A 54 -0.90 3.26 2.40
N ARG A 55 -1.11 3.54 1.11
CA ARG A 55 -1.86 4.73 0.65
C ARG A 55 -3.31 4.73 1.11
N GLY A 56 -3.94 3.55 1.15
CA GLY A 56 -5.33 3.39 1.60
C GLY A 56 -5.46 3.18 3.10
N GLU A 57 -4.36 2.92 3.82
CA GLU A 57 -4.36 2.67 5.26
C GLU A 57 -4.20 3.95 6.08
N SER A 58 -3.39 4.92 5.62
CA SER A 58 -3.26 6.23 6.29
C SER A 58 -2.52 7.28 5.44
N THR A 59 -2.63 8.54 5.86
CA THR A 59 -1.81 9.67 5.36
C THR A 59 -0.31 9.39 5.52
N PHE A 60 0.09 8.83 6.66
CA PHE A 60 1.49 8.44 6.90
C PHE A 60 1.95 7.31 5.98
N GLY A 61 1.09 6.34 5.68
CA GLY A 61 1.37 5.29 4.71
C GLY A 61 1.58 5.82 3.29
N SER A 62 0.87 6.89 2.91
CA SER A 62 1.12 7.60 1.65
C SER A 62 2.50 8.25 1.60
N ILE A 63 2.92 8.90 2.69
CA ILE A 63 4.26 9.51 2.82
C ILE A 63 5.36 8.44 2.79
N ILE A 64 5.16 7.33 3.51
CA ILE A 64 6.10 6.19 3.55
C ILE A 64 6.29 5.58 2.16
N ASN A 65 5.22 5.45 1.37
CA ASN A 65 5.34 4.96 0.00
C ASN A 65 6.13 5.88 -0.91
N GLU A 66 6.03 7.19 -0.70
CA GLU A 66 6.68 8.18 -1.55
C GLU A 66 8.16 8.37 -1.21
N PHE A 67 8.49 8.43 0.08
CA PHE A 67 9.84 8.77 0.55
C PHE A 67 10.60 7.59 1.18
N GLY A 68 9.94 6.43 1.31
CA GLY A 68 10.47 5.25 1.98
C GLY A 68 10.33 5.31 3.50
N ASP A 69 10.17 4.14 4.11
CA ASP A 69 9.90 3.94 5.54
C ASP A 69 11.10 4.28 6.43
N ARG A 70 12.33 4.01 5.97
CA ARG A 70 13.52 4.12 6.81
C ARG A 70 14.04 5.56 6.89
N ILE A 71 13.94 6.17 8.07
CA ILE A 71 14.69 7.36 8.45
C ILE A 71 15.88 6.90 9.31
N LYS A 72 17.09 6.90 8.73
CA LYS A 72 18.33 6.60 9.46
C LYS A 72 18.80 7.83 10.24
N THR A 73 18.20 8.10 11.39
CA THR A 73 18.60 9.16 12.34
C THR A 73 18.43 8.67 13.77
N SER A 74 19.33 9.08 14.66
CA SER A 74 19.25 8.79 16.09
C SER A 74 18.80 10.00 16.92
N ARG A 75 19.09 11.23 16.44
CA ARG A 75 18.71 12.46 17.14
C ARG A 75 17.28 12.86 16.81
N TYR A 76 16.54 13.30 17.83
CA TYR A 76 15.15 13.74 17.70
C TYR A 76 14.99 14.85 16.66
N ASP A 77 15.77 15.93 16.77
CA ASP A 77 15.65 17.10 15.89
C ASP A 77 15.84 16.75 14.41
N THR A 78 16.83 15.91 14.12
CA THR A 78 17.08 15.44 12.74
C THR A 78 15.97 14.55 12.22
N THR A 79 15.34 13.77 13.10
CA THR A 79 14.19 12.93 12.75
C THR A 79 12.97 13.80 12.45
N ALA A 80 12.67 14.76 13.33
CA ALA A 80 11.56 15.69 13.17
C ALA A 80 11.71 16.51 11.88
N THR A 81 12.89 17.08 11.64
CA THR A 81 13.18 17.85 10.41
C THR A 81 12.98 17.00 9.15
N ARG A 82 13.44 15.74 9.15
CA ARG A 82 13.25 14.83 8.01
C ARG A 82 11.78 14.44 7.79
N ILE A 83 10.99 14.30 8.86
CA ILE A 83 9.56 14.06 8.74
C ILE A 83 8.88 15.27 8.10
N ILE A 84 9.15 16.48 8.60
CA ILE A 84 8.57 17.72 8.09
C ILE A 84 8.95 17.95 6.62
N ALA A 85 10.22 17.74 6.27
CA ALA A 85 10.72 17.89 4.90
C ALA A 85 10.07 16.91 3.91
N ARG A 86 9.52 15.78 4.36
CA ARG A 86 8.74 14.84 3.55
C ARG A 86 7.25 15.20 3.51
N LEU A 87 6.72 15.71 4.62
CA LEU A 87 5.32 16.09 4.74
C LEU A 87 4.97 17.26 3.82
N ILE A 88 5.79 18.31 3.79
CA ILE A 88 5.56 19.51 2.97
C ILE A 88 5.34 19.19 1.48
N PRO A 89 6.28 18.52 0.78
CA PRO A 89 6.09 18.19 -0.63
C PRO A 89 4.93 17.22 -0.87
N HIS A 90 4.65 16.31 0.07
CA HIS A 90 3.50 15.40 -0.03
C HIS A 90 2.17 16.17 -0.03
N LEU A 91 2.02 17.11 0.91
CA LEU A 91 0.83 17.97 1.00
C LEU A 91 0.69 18.86 -0.23
N ALA A 92 1.78 19.47 -0.70
CA ALA A 92 1.77 20.31 -1.90
C ALA A 92 1.30 19.52 -3.15
N LYS A 93 1.83 18.32 -3.38
CA LYS A 93 1.39 17.46 -4.50
C LYS A 93 -0.08 17.07 -4.38
N THR A 94 -0.55 16.79 -3.16
CA THR A 94 -1.94 16.41 -2.90
C THR A 94 -2.89 17.57 -3.22
N LEU A 95 -2.56 18.78 -2.79
CA LEU A 95 -3.33 19.98 -3.10
C LEU A 95 -3.40 20.25 -4.61
N ILE A 96 -2.27 20.12 -5.32
CA ILE A 96 -2.23 20.29 -6.79
C ILE A 96 -3.16 19.29 -7.48
N ARG A 97 -3.14 18.02 -7.04
CA ARG A 97 -4.02 16.97 -7.59
C ARG A 97 -5.49 17.23 -7.32
N ILE A 98 -5.84 17.66 -6.11
CA ILE A 98 -7.22 18.01 -5.75
C ILE A 98 -7.69 19.18 -6.60
N LYS A 99 -6.89 20.24 -6.73
CA LYS A 99 -7.22 21.40 -7.57
C LYS A 99 -7.47 20.97 -9.02
N LYS A 100 -6.58 20.14 -9.57
CA LYS A 100 -6.72 19.62 -10.94
C LYS A 100 -8.03 18.82 -11.10
N ALA A 101 -8.32 17.90 -10.19
CA ALA A 101 -9.53 17.08 -10.25
C ALA A 101 -10.82 17.93 -10.12
N ILE A 102 -10.81 18.95 -9.28
CA ILE A 102 -11.94 19.88 -9.15
C ILE A 102 -12.14 20.66 -10.44
N MET A 103 -11.07 21.19 -11.06
CA MET A 103 -11.21 21.92 -12.33
C MET A 103 -11.73 21.01 -13.44
N GLU A 104 -11.18 19.80 -13.59
CA GLU A 104 -11.67 18.82 -14.56
C GLU A 104 -13.16 18.49 -14.34
N PHE A 105 -13.60 18.34 -13.09
CA PHE A 105 -15.01 18.10 -12.77
C PHE A 105 -15.91 19.31 -13.10
N LEU A 106 -15.48 20.52 -12.78
CA LEU A 106 -16.22 21.74 -13.12
C LEU A 106 -16.32 21.91 -14.63
N ASP A 107 -15.26 21.64 -15.38
CA ASP A 107 -15.25 21.69 -16.85
C ASP A 107 -16.27 20.71 -17.45
N THR A 108 -16.46 19.53 -16.85
CA THR A 108 -17.49 18.57 -17.30
C THR A 108 -18.93 18.97 -16.97
N LEU A 109 -19.16 19.85 -16.00
CA LEU A 109 -20.51 20.32 -15.62
C LEU A 109 -20.97 21.55 -16.40
N VAL A 110 -20.03 22.28 -17.01
CA VAL A 110 -20.30 23.48 -17.80
C VAL A 110 -20.55 23.15 -19.29
N GLN A 111 -20.27 21.91 -19.72
CA GLN A 111 -20.67 21.35 -21.02
C GLN A 111 -22.10 20.80 -21.00
#